data_AF-A0A0L0BSD2-F1
#
_entry.id   AF-A0A0L0BSD2-F1
#
_cell.length_a   1.000
_cell.length_b   1.000
_cell.length_c   1.000
_cell.angle_alpha   90.00
_cell.angle_beta   90.00
_cell.angle_gamma   90.00
#
_symmetry.space_group_name_H-M   'P 1'
#
loop_
_entity.id
_entity.type
_entity.pdbx_description
1 polymer ?
#
loop_
_entity_poly.entity_id
_entity_poly.type
_entity_poly.pdbx_seq_one_letter_code
_entity_poly.pdbx_strand_id
1 'polypeptide(L)'
;MNPLEKIHVLDEIEKEIILCLQSAGLALQELSKEKSSQKNAETQTQQFTKSLSNVEMKLSEQINYLTQVSTGQPHEGSGYASAKVLQMAWHRISHVRSRVRELEETKAKYTHAARQQQQQRQQQHAAQQAAAAAQQQQQQMAQQQQQQQQSHQQDSGSAGGSNSNTGGGIMPQDVTMQQSGGN
;
A
#
# COMPACT_ATOMS: atom_id res chain seq x y z
N MET A 1 -10.79 35.19 -3.26
CA MET A 1 -9.86 35.91 -4.14
C MET A 1 -8.88 34.90 -4.70
N ASN A 2 -8.77 34.83 -6.03
CA ASN A 2 -7.91 33.88 -6.75
C ASN A 2 -6.44 34.34 -6.64
N PRO A 3 -5.45 33.45 -6.47
CA PRO A 3 -4.03 33.83 -6.49
C PRO A 3 -3.61 34.69 -7.70
N LEU A 4 -4.23 34.51 -8.88
CA LEU A 4 -4.00 35.36 -10.05
C LEU A 4 -4.47 36.81 -9.84
N GLU A 5 -5.60 37.02 -9.18
CA GLU A 5 -6.10 38.37 -8.86
C GLU A 5 -5.16 39.07 -7.87
N LYS A 6 -4.50 38.32 -6.98
CA LYS A 6 -3.52 38.87 -6.04
C LYS A 6 -2.27 39.37 -6.73
N ILE A 7 -1.75 38.61 -7.69
CA ILE A 7 -0.62 39.05 -8.52
C ILE A 7 -1.01 40.33 -9.27
N HIS A 8 -2.20 40.36 -9.88
CA HIS A 8 -2.68 41.56 -10.56
C HIS A 8 -2.80 42.78 -9.63
N VAL A 9 -3.23 42.59 -8.37
CA VAL A 9 -3.27 43.70 -7.40
C VAL A 9 -1.87 44.22 -7.09
N LEU A 10 -0.85 43.35 -6.99
CA LEU A 10 0.53 43.78 -6.80
C LEU A 10 1.06 44.53 -8.03
N ASP A 11 0.73 44.09 -9.25
CA ASP A 11 1.09 44.81 -10.49
C ASP A 11 0.46 46.21 -10.54
N GLU A 12 -0.78 46.36 -10.08
CA GLU A 12 -1.44 47.67 -9.99
C GLU A 12 -0.79 48.58 -8.93
N ILE A 13 -0.36 48.01 -7.79
CA ILE A 13 0.41 48.75 -6.80
C ILE A 13 1.75 49.22 -7.39
N GLU A 14 2.45 48.37 -8.15
CA GLU A 14 3.70 48.75 -8.82
C GLU A 14 3.49 49.92 -9.78
N LYS A 15 2.43 49.90 -10.58
CA LYS A 15 2.07 51.03 -11.46
C LYS A 15 1.80 52.32 -10.68
N GLU A 16 1.12 52.24 -9.53
CA GLU A 16 0.88 53.41 -8.69
C GLU A 16 2.15 53.92 -8.00
N ILE A 17 3.10 53.05 -7.67
CA ILE A 17 4.43 53.46 -7.17
C ILE A 17 5.19 54.24 -8.25
N ILE A 18 5.17 53.76 -9.50
CA ILE A 18 5.79 54.46 -10.63
C ILE A 18 5.17 55.86 -10.80
N LEU A 19 3.84 55.96 -10.73
CA LEU A 19 3.12 57.23 -10.82
C LEU A 19 3.47 58.19 -9.66
N CYS A 20 3.60 57.64 -8.46
CA CYS A 20 4.00 58.38 -7.26
C CYS A 20 5.39 59.01 -7.47
N LEU A 21 6.37 58.20 -7.91
CA LEU A 21 7.73 58.66 -8.19
C LEU A 21 7.78 59.68 -9.34
N GLN A 22 7.00 59.48 -10.41
CA GLN A 22 6.90 60.47 -11.49
C GLN A 22 6.35 61.81 -10.99
N SER A 23 5.28 61.79 -10.20
CA SER A 23 4.66 63.03 -9.68
C SER A 23 5.65 63.78 -8.77
N ALA A 24 6.40 63.07 -7.92
CA ALA A 24 7.47 63.66 -7.12
C ALA A 24 8.60 64.25 -7.99
N GLY A 25 9.05 63.51 -9.01
CA GLY A 25 10.08 63.97 -9.94
C GLY A 25 9.66 65.23 -10.69
N LEU A 26 8.43 65.28 -11.19
CA LEU A 26 7.86 66.45 -11.86
C LEU A 26 7.72 67.65 -10.91
N ALA A 27 7.33 67.42 -9.66
CA ALA A 27 7.28 68.49 -8.65
C ALA A 27 8.67 69.09 -8.41
N LEU A 28 9.69 68.25 -8.19
CA LEU A 28 11.07 68.70 -7.99
C LEU A 28 11.63 69.39 -9.23
N GLN A 29 11.34 68.87 -10.42
CA GLN A 29 11.76 69.48 -11.68
C GLN A 29 11.12 70.87 -11.87
N GLU A 30 9.84 71.04 -11.52
CA GLU A 30 9.17 72.34 -11.56
C GLU A 30 9.78 73.34 -10.57
N LEU A 31 10.15 72.88 -9.38
CA LEU A 31 10.80 73.71 -8.36
C LEU A 31 12.24 74.11 -8.75
N SER A 32 12.91 73.32 -9.59
CA SER A 32 14.27 73.63 -10.07
C SER A 32 14.33 74.68 -11.20
N LYS A 33 13.18 75.11 -11.75
CA LYS A 33 13.14 76.10 -12.84
C LYS A 33 13.42 77.50 -12.32
N GLU A 34 14.13 78.32 -13.10
CA GLU A 34 14.35 79.75 -12.81
C GLU A 34 13.03 80.54 -12.66
N LYS A 35 11.99 80.14 -13.39
CA LYS A 35 10.62 80.62 -13.24
C LYS A 35 9.68 79.45 -12.95
N SER A 36 9.60 79.06 -11.68
CA SER A 36 8.72 77.98 -11.23
C SER A 36 7.24 78.39 -11.26
N SER A 37 6.39 77.49 -11.74
CA SER A 37 4.94 77.60 -11.58
C SER A 37 4.49 76.95 -10.28
N GLN A 38 4.13 77.78 -9.29
CA GLN A 38 3.64 77.31 -8.00
C GLN A 38 2.42 76.40 -8.14
N LYS A 39 1.48 76.74 -9.05
CA LYS A 39 0.29 75.93 -9.31
C LYS A 39 0.65 74.53 -9.82
N ASN A 40 1.66 74.42 -10.68
CA ASN A 40 2.10 73.12 -11.21
C ASN A 40 2.80 72.31 -10.12
N ALA A 41 3.67 72.93 -9.34
CA ALA A 41 4.36 72.28 -8.22
C ALA A 41 3.35 71.75 -7.18
N GLU A 42 2.36 72.55 -6.81
CA GLU A 42 1.28 72.15 -5.90
C GLU A 42 0.45 71.00 -6.48
N THR A 43 0.10 71.05 -7.76
CA THR A 43 -0.67 69.97 -8.43
C THR A 43 0.08 68.65 -8.38
N GLN A 44 1.37 68.66 -8.74
CA GLN A 44 2.20 67.45 -8.74
C GLN A 44 2.43 66.92 -7.31
N THR A 45 2.57 67.82 -6.34
CA THR A 45 2.69 67.45 -4.92
C THR A 45 1.40 66.84 -4.39
N GLN A 46 0.22 67.38 -4.73
CA GLN A 46 -1.07 66.78 -4.37
C GLN A 46 -1.26 65.40 -5.00
N GLN A 47 -0.87 65.24 -6.26
CA GLN A 47 -0.91 63.95 -6.95
C GLN A 47 0.01 62.92 -6.30
N PHE A 48 1.23 63.33 -5.91
CA PHE A 48 2.15 62.51 -5.14
C PHE A 48 1.51 62.05 -3.83
N THR A 49 1.02 62.98 -2.99
CA THR A 49 0.41 62.64 -1.70
C THR A 49 -0.79 61.69 -1.85
N LYS A 50 -1.64 61.91 -2.85
CA LYS A 50 -2.79 61.04 -3.13
C LYS A 50 -2.34 59.65 -3.57
N SER A 51 -1.37 59.56 -4.48
CA SER A 51 -0.84 58.28 -4.95
C SER A 51 -0.16 57.51 -3.82
N LEU A 52 0.63 58.20 -2.99
CA LEU A 52 1.30 57.62 -1.83
C LEU A 52 0.30 57.04 -0.83
N SER A 53 -0.75 57.80 -0.48
CA SER A 53 -1.80 57.34 0.44
C SER A 53 -2.52 56.10 -0.10
N ASN A 54 -2.79 56.05 -1.41
CA ASN A 54 -3.39 54.87 -2.04
C ASN A 54 -2.47 53.65 -1.99
N VAL A 55 -1.17 53.82 -2.28
CA VAL A 55 -0.18 52.75 -2.20
C VAL A 55 -0.07 52.20 -0.77
N GLU A 56 0.01 53.08 0.22
CA GLU A 56 0.07 52.70 1.64
C GLU A 56 -1.16 51.91 2.09
N MET A 57 -2.36 52.36 1.69
CA MET A 57 -3.62 51.69 1.99
C MET A 57 -3.65 50.28 1.37
N LYS A 58 -3.36 50.16 0.07
CA LYS A 58 -3.38 48.88 -0.65
C LYS A 58 -2.32 47.89 -0.15
N LEU A 59 -1.12 48.37 0.18
CA LEU A 59 -0.08 47.55 0.77
C LEU A 59 -0.49 47.06 2.16
N SER A 60 -1.09 47.93 2.98
CA SER A 60 -1.61 47.54 4.30
C SER A 60 -2.67 46.45 4.18
N GLU A 61 -3.58 46.55 3.22
CA GLU A 61 -4.56 45.50 2.94
C GLU A 61 -3.90 44.18 2.53
N GLN A 62 -2.87 44.21 1.67
CA GLN A 62 -2.14 42.98 1.31
C GLN A 62 -1.37 42.39 2.50
N ILE A 63 -0.76 43.21 3.35
CA ILE A 63 -0.07 42.76 4.57
C ILE A 63 -1.06 42.13 5.54
N ASN A 64 -2.22 42.76 5.76
CA ASN A 64 -3.28 42.22 6.61
C ASN A 64 -3.80 40.89 6.06
N TYR A 65 -4.02 40.80 4.74
CA TYR A 65 -4.41 39.56 4.09
C TYR A 65 -3.35 38.47 4.25
N LEU A 66 -2.09 38.76 3.96
CA LEU A 66 -0.97 37.82 4.13
C LEU A 66 -0.86 37.36 5.57
N THR A 67 -1.05 38.26 6.53
CA THR A 67 -1.09 37.93 7.97
C THR A 67 -2.25 36.99 8.28
N GLN A 68 -3.45 37.25 7.77
CA GLN A 68 -4.64 36.41 7.98
C GLN A 68 -4.45 35.00 7.40
N VAL A 69 -3.90 34.88 6.18
CA VAL A 69 -3.68 33.57 5.55
C VAL A 69 -2.47 32.84 6.12
N SER A 70 -1.45 33.55 6.59
CA SER A 70 -0.23 32.95 7.17
C SER A 70 -0.43 32.52 8.63
N THR A 71 -1.38 33.11 9.34
CA THR A 71 -1.72 32.73 10.72
C THR A 71 -2.76 31.60 10.81
N GLY A 72 -3.14 31.01 9.67
CA GLY A 72 -3.94 29.78 9.64
C GLY A 72 -5.42 29.96 10.00
N GLN A 73 -5.96 31.18 9.90
CA GLN A 73 -7.42 31.33 9.88
C GLN A 73 -7.95 30.51 8.70
N PRO A 74 -8.87 29.54 8.92
CA PRO A 74 -9.45 28.79 7.84
C PRO A 74 -10.09 29.81 6.91
N HIS A 75 -9.55 29.93 5.71
CA HIS A 75 -10.28 30.51 4.62
C HIS A 75 -11.68 29.91 4.66
N GLU A 76 -12.70 30.73 4.88
CA GLU A 76 -14.06 30.33 4.55
C GLU A 76 -14.09 30.16 3.01
N GLY A 77 -13.62 29.02 2.50
CA GLY A 77 -13.70 28.65 1.08
C GLY A 77 -12.42 28.54 0.22
N SER A 78 -11.17 28.62 0.72
CA SER A 78 -10.01 28.25 -0.13
C SER A 78 -9.96 26.75 -0.44
N GLY A 79 -9.77 26.47 -1.73
CA GLY A 79 -9.65 25.12 -2.28
C GLY A 79 -8.49 24.31 -1.70
N TYR A 80 -7.56 24.91 -0.94
CA TYR A 80 -6.45 24.17 -0.34
C TYR A 80 -6.92 23.18 0.74
N ALA A 81 -7.86 23.58 1.61
CA ALA A 81 -8.39 22.67 2.62
C ALA A 81 -9.16 21.51 1.96
N SER A 82 -10.02 21.79 0.98
CA SER A 82 -10.76 20.75 0.25
C SER A 82 -9.83 19.87 -0.59
N ALA A 83 -8.80 20.42 -1.22
CA ALA A 83 -7.79 19.66 -1.95
C ALA A 83 -6.95 18.77 -1.03
N LYS A 84 -6.58 19.24 0.17
CA LYS A 84 -5.85 18.44 1.15
C LYS A 84 -6.72 17.32 1.72
N VAL A 85 -8.00 17.61 2.01
CA VAL A 85 -8.98 16.60 2.43
C VAL A 85 -9.17 15.56 1.32
N LEU A 86 -9.26 15.97 0.06
CA LEU A 86 -9.34 15.07 -1.08
C LEU A 86 -8.08 14.20 -1.21
N GLN A 87 -6.89 14.80 -1.11
CA GLN A 87 -5.62 14.09 -1.14
C GLN A 87 -5.55 13.03 -0.02
N MET A 88 -5.92 13.43 1.20
CA MET A 88 -6.00 12.51 2.34
C MET A 88 -7.04 11.41 2.12
N ALA A 89 -8.20 11.73 1.58
CA ALA A 89 -9.22 10.73 1.24
C ALA A 89 -8.68 9.72 0.21
N TRP A 90 -7.92 10.19 -0.78
CA TRP A 90 -7.28 9.34 -1.77
C TRP A 90 -6.27 8.37 -1.14
N HIS A 91 -5.39 8.87 -0.26
CA HIS A 91 -4.46 8.03 0.50
C HIS A 91 -5.18 7.02 1.40
N ARG A 92 -6.26 7.44 2.07
CA ARG A 92 -7.09 6.55 2.91
C ARG A 92 -7.75 5.45 2.09
N ILE A 93 -8.31 5.78 0.92
CA ILE A 93 -8.93 4.81 0.01
C ILE A 93 -7.88 3.83 -0.52
N SER A 94 -6.71 4.33 -0.95
CA SER A 94 -5.61 3.48 -1.42
C SER A 94 -5.17 2.49 -0.33
N HIS A 95 -5.00 2.96 0.91
CA HIS A 95 -4.66 2.11 2.05
C HIS A 95 -5.74 1.05 2.33
N VAL A 96 -7.01 1.45 2.37
CA VAL A 96 -8.11 0.50 2.58
C VAL A 96 -8.19 -0.53 1.44
N ARG A 97 -7.99 -0.13 0.18
CA ARG A 97 -7.95 -1.06 -0.96
C ARG A 97 -6.80 -2.06 -0.85
N SER A 98 -5.61 -1.63 -0.44
CA SER A 98 -4.48 -2.53 -0.17
C SER A 98 -4.85 -3.54 0.92
N ARG A 99 -5.41 -3.05 2.03
CA ARG A 99 -5.76 -3.91 3.16
C ARG A 99 -6.85 -4.93 2.83
N VAL A 100 -7.86 -4.53 2.06
CA VAL A 100 -8.91 -5.44 1.57
C VAL A 100 -8.31 -6.51 0.68
N ARG A 101 -7.43 -6.15 -0.25
CA ARG A 101 -6.76 -7.11 -1.13
C ARG A 101 -5.93 -8.14 -0.35
N GLU A 102 -5.15 -7.71 0.63
CA GLU A 102 -4.40 -8.61 1.51
C GLU A 102 -5.30 -9.59 2.26
N LEU A 103 -6.48 -9.13 2.71
CA LEU A 103 -7.48 -9.99 3.36
C LEU A 103 -8.11 -10.99 2.40
N GLU A 104 -8.39 -10.58 1.16
CA GLU A 104 -8.90 -11.48 0.11
C GLU A 104 -7.88 -12.58 -0.22
N GLU A 105 -6.61 -12.21 -0.38
CA GLU A 105 -5.51 -13.17 -0.59
C GLU A 105 -5.36 -14.13 0.59
N THR A 106 -5.47 -13.62 1.81
CA THR A 106 -5.42 -14.43 3.03
C THR A 106 -6.59 -15.42 3.10
N LYS A 107 -7.82 -14.94 2.84
CA LYS A 107 -9.01 -15.78 2.78
C LYS A 107 -8.86 -16.88 1.72
N ALA A 108 -8.39 -16.54 0.53
CA ALA A 108 -8.18 -17.50 -0.55
C ALA A 108 -7.19 -18.60 -0.15
N LYS A 109 -6.07 -18.24 0.51
CA LYS A 109 -5.11 -19.21 1.05
C LYS A 109 -5.75 -20.17 2.06
N TYR A 110 -6.52 -19.64 3.01
CA TYR A 110 -7.22 -20.48 3.99
C TYR A 110 -8.26 -21.40 3.35
N THR A 111 -9.07 -20.88 2.42
CA THR A 111 -10.07 -21.69 1.70
C THR A 111 -9.39 -22.79 0.87
N HIS A 112 -8.29 -22.47 0.19
CA HIS A 112 -7.53 -23.45 -0.59
C HIS A 112 -6.89 -24.52 0.29
N ALA A 113 -6.24 -24.12 1.40
CA ALA A 113 -5.64 -25.05 2.36
C ALA A 113 -6.70 -25.97 2.99
N ALA A 114 -7.86 -25.44 3.38
CA ALA A 114 -8.96 -26.23 3.90
C ALA A 114 -9.46 -27.27 2.89
N ARG A 115 -9.58 -26.89 1.61
CA ARG A 115 -10.00 -27.79 0.53
C ARG A 115 -8.96 -28.87 0.23
N GLN A 116 -7.68 -28.53 0.21
CA GLN A 116 -6.59 -29.51 0.05
C GLN A 116 -6.57 -30.52 1.20
N GLN A 117 -6.76 -30.06 2.44
CA GLN A 117 -6.77 -30.94 3.60
C GLN A 117 -7.99 -31.90 3.57
N GLN A 118 -9.14 -31.45 3.08
CA GLN A 118 -10.31 -32.30 2.88
C GLN A 118 -10.08 -33.36 1.80
N GLN A 119 -9.41 -32.99 0.69
CA GLN A 119 -9.05 -33.93 -0.37
C GLN A 119 -8.04 -34.98 0.10
N GLN A 120 -7.01 -34.58 0.87
CA GLN A 120 -6.07 -35.53 1.46
C GLN A 120 -6.74 -36.52 2.41
N ARG A 121 -7.68 -36.05 3.26
CA ARG A 121 -8.46 -36.95 4.12
C ARG A 121 -9.32 -37.93 3.31
N GLN A 122 -9.97 -37.48 2.23
CA GLN A 122 -10.73 -38.39 1.36
C GLN A 122 -9.84 -39.41 0.65
N GLN A 123 -8.66 -39.03 0.16
CA GLN A 123 -7.72 -39.97 -0.45
C GLN A 123 -7.17 -40.99 0.56
N GLN A 124 -6.87 -40.57 1.79
CA GLN A 124 -6.43 -41.48 2.86
C GLN A 124 -7.53 -42.50 3.23
N HIS A 125 -8.78 -42.06 3.37
CA HIS A 125 -9.91 -42.95 3.64
C HIS A 125 -10.17 -43.92 2.48
N ALA A 126 -10.12 -43.45 1.23
CA ALA A 126 -10.29 -44.31 0.05
C ALA A 126 -9.15 -45.33 -0.08
N ALA A 127 -7.90 -44.91 0.15
CA ALA A 127 -6.73 -45.80 0.11
C ALA A 127 -6.78 -46.86 1.23
N GLN A 128 -7.20 -46.50 2.45
CA GLN A 128 -7.40 -47.46 3.54
C GLN A 128 -8.50 -48.47 3.22
N GLN A 129 -9.62 -48.04 2.63
CA GLN A 129 -10.69 -48.97 2.21
C GLN A 129 -10.22 -49.92 1.08
N ALA A 130 -9.49 -49.41 0.09
CA ALA A 130 -8.94 -50.25 -0.99
C ALA A 130 -7.93 -51.27 -0.46
N ALA A 131 -7.05 -50.88 0.46
CA ALA A 131 -6.08 -51.79 1.10
C ALA A 131 -6.78 -52.88 1.94
N ALA A 132 -7.82 -52.52 2.69
CA ALA A 132 -8.61 -53.48 3.48
C ALA A 132 -9.36 -54.48 2.58
N ALA A 133 -9.92 -54.02 1.46
CA ALA A 133 -10.58 -54.90 0.48
C ALA A 133 -9.60 -55.88 -0.17
N ALA A 134 -8.39 -55.42 -0.53
CA ALA A 134 -7.35 -56.28 -1.09
C ALA A 134 -6.89 -57.38 -0.11
N GLN A 135 -6.74 -57.05 1.18
CA GLN A 135 -6.42 -58.03 2.21
C GLN A 135 -7.50 -59.11 2.37
N GLN A 136 -8.79 -58.74 2.32
CA GLN A 136 -9.88 -59.72 2.37
C GLN A 136 -9.86 -60.67 1.17
N GLN A 137 -9.58 -60.15 -0.04
CA GLN A 137 -9.53 -60.98 -1.24
C GLN A 137 -8.36 -61.98 -1.20
N GLN A 138 -7.21 -61.58 -0.65
CA GLN A 138 -6.06 -62.46 -0.50
C GLN A 138 -6.30 -63.58 0.53
N GLN A 139 -7.03 -63.31 1.62
CA GLN A 139 -7.43 -64.34 2.59
C GLN A 139 -8.40 -65.37 2.01
N GLN A 140 -9.38 -64.95 1.20
CA GLN A 140 -10.30 -65.89 0.55
C GLN A 140 -9.60 -66.78 -0.46
N MET A 141 -8.65 -66.23 -1.23
CA MET A 141 -7.88 -67.02 -2.20
C MET A 141 -6.96 -68.05 -1.52
N ALA A 142 -6.35 -67.67 -0.38
CA ALA A 142 -5.54 -68.58 0.42
C ALA A 142 -6.37 -69.74 1.01
N GLN A 143 -7.58 -69.48 1.51
CA GLN A 143 -8.47 -70.54 2.00
C GLN A 143 -8.93 -71.50 0.90
N GLN A 144 -9.20 -70.99 -0.31
CA GLN A 144 -9.65 -71.83 -1.42
C GLN A 144 -8.53 -72.73 -1.95
N GLN A 145 -7.29 -72.25 -1.95
CA GLN A 145 -6.12 -73.06 -2.34
C GLN A 145 -5.81 -74.14 -1.28
N GLN A 146 -6.05 -73.87 0.00
CA GLN A 146 -5.90 -74.86 1.08
C GLN A 146 -6.98 -75.95 1.01
N GLN A 147 -8.21 -75.64 0.58
CA GLN A 147 -9.26 -76.64 0.36
C GLN A 147 -9.02 -77.53 -0.87
N GLN A 148 -8.35 -77.05 -1.92
CA GLN A 148 -7.98 -77.91 -3.06
C GLN A 148 -6.81 -78.85 -2.77
N GLN A 149 -5.94 -78.54 -1.80
CA GLN A 149 -4.91 -79.49 -1.36
C GLN A 149 -5.43 -80.59 -0.43
N GLN A 150 -6.58 -80.38 0.24
CA GLN A 150 -7.16 -81.38 1.13
C GLN A 150 -8.00 -82.45 0.42
N SER A 151 -8.27 -82.31 -0.89
CA SER A 151 -9.02 -83.32 -1.67
C SER A 151 -8.15 -84.39 -2.34
N HIS A 152 -6.82 -84.37 -2.16
CA HIS A 152 -5.90 -85.32 -2.81
C HIS A 152 -5.04 -86.16 -1.86
N GLN A 153 -5.32 -86.21 -0.55
CA GLN A 153 -4.48 -87.00 0.38
C GLN A 153 -5.29 -87.64 1.51
N GLN A 154 -6.04 -88.69 1.18
CA GLN A 154 -6.32 -89.80 2.10
C GLN A 154 -6.36 -91.11 1.29
N ASP A 155 -5.26 -91.40 0.60
CA ASP A 155 -4.84 -92.78 0.33
C ASP A 155 -3.36 -92.90 0.70
N SER A 156 -3.02 -94.01 1.36
CA SER A 156 -1.69 -94.52 1.67
C SER A 156 -0.76 -93.71 2.61
N GLY A 157 -0.60 -94.25 3.82
CA GLY A 157 0.63 -94.94 4.21
C GLY A 157 1.92 -94.13 4.45
N SER A 158 2.43 -94.31 5.67
CA SER A 158 3.81 -94.79 5.93
C SER A 158 5.00 -93.83 5.83
N ALA A 159 5.77 -93.85 6.93
CA ALA A 159 7.24 -93.82 7.03
C ALA A 159 8.03 -92.50 6.98
N GLY A 160 8.92 -92.39 7.98
CA GLY A 160 10.22 -91.69 7.96
C GLY A 160 10.15 -90.17 8.10
N GLY A 161 10.90 -89.47 8.95
CA GLY A 161 12.20 -89.76 9.54
C GLY A 161 13.14 -88.57 9.26
N SER A 162 13.86 -88.10 10.28
CA SER A 162 15.08 -87.27 10.23
C SER A 162 14.90 -85.76 9.92
N ASN A 163 15.17 -84.79 10.81
CA ASN A 163 16.37 -84.39 11.57
C ASN A 163 17.23 -83.31 10.87
N SER A 164 17.87 -82.46 11.69
CA SER A 164 18.85 -81.37 11.44
C SER A 164 18.28 -80.01 11.01
N ASN A 165 18.36 -78.94 11.82
CA ASN A 165 19.52 -78.22 12.40
C ASN A 165 20.11 -77.19 11.42
N THR A 166 20.71 -76.12 11.97
CA THR A 166 21.38 -74.95 11.34
C THR A 166 20.42 -73.80 11.01
N GLY A 167 20.65 -72.55 11.40
CA GLY A 167 21.78 -71.91 12.07
C GLY A 167 21.72 -70.40 11.79
N GLY A 168 22.26 -69.59 12.70
CA GLY A 168 22.55 -68.16 12.50
C GLY A 168 21.30 -67.26 12.47
N GLY A 169 21.20 -66.16 13.19
CA GLY A 169 22.25 -65.27 13.65
C GLY A 169 21.95 -63.86 13.12
N ILE A 170 22.12 -62.87 14.00
CA ILE A 170 22.62 -61.52 13.70
C ILE A 170 21.55 -60.44 13.37
N MET A 171 21.22 -59.65 14.41
CA MET A 171 21.07 -58.18 14.36
C MET A 171 22.40 -57.54 13.89
N PRO A 172 22.45 -56.35 13.24
CA PRO A 172 22.33 -55.04 13.94
C PRO A 172 21.60 -53.97 13.08
N GLN A 173 20.91 -52.97 13.63
CA GLN A 173 21.36 -51.72 14.29
C GLN A 173 22.38 -50.83 13.54
N ASP A 174 21.96 -49.57 13.41
CA ASP A 174 22.67 -48.28 13.28
C ASP A 174 23.41 -47.94 11.99
N VAL A 175 23.01 -46.82 11.34
CA VAL A 175 23.95 -45.76 10.92
C VAL A 175 23.23 -44.41 10.97
N THR A 176 23.61 -43.65 12.00
CA THR A 176 23.61 -42.18 12.05
C THR A 176 24.44 -41.58 10.91
N MET A 177 23.92 -40.56 10.20
CA MET A 177 24.79 -39.59 9.52
C MET A 177 24.25 -38.16 9.63
N GLN A 178 25.05 -37.39 10.35
CA GLN A 178 25.03 -35.95 10.57
C GLN A 178 26.19 -35.38 9.75
N GLN A 179 25.98 -34.30 8.97
CA GLN A 179 26.92 -33.17 8.76
C GLN A 179 26.42 -32.22 7.65
N SER A 180 26.25 -30.94 7.99
CA SER A 180 27.06 -29.78 7.54
C SER A 180 26.48 -29.13 6.28
N GLY A 181 26.22 -27.82 6.20
CA GLY A 181 26.94 -26.69 6.77
C GLY A 181 27.98 -26.19 5.78
N GLY A 182 27.67 -25.13 5.01
CA GLY A 182 28.63 -24.47 4.13
C GLY A 182 28.01 -23.53 3.10
N ASN A 183 28.15 -22.22 3.38
CA ASN A 183 28.10 -21.00 2.55
C ASN A 183 27.00 -20.80 1.50
#